data_AF-E1GTB7-F1
#
_entry.id   AF-E1GTB7-F1
#
_cell.length_a   1.000
_cell.length_b   1.000
_cell.length_c   1.000
_cell.angle_alpha   90.00
_cell.angle_beta   90.00
_cell.angle_gamma   90.00
#
_symmetry.space_group_name_H-M   'P 1'
#
loop_
_entity.id
_entity.type
_entity.pdbx_description
1 polymer ?
#
loop_
_entity_poly.entity_id
_entity_poly.type
_entity_poly.pdbx_seq_one_letter_code
_entity_poly.pdbx_strand_id
1 'polypeptide(L)'
;MHGQSLFPDSIGSRVRYDATIEMQKGYASGICVLMHDVSGVKGCLFNEFGISVISFTYFPDLDKVKIDSVIKMFDKWYIKRVLRTDLLCLMKNLQQGVSCYRNEKYKIDYKFSLLKDAAEE
;
A
#
# COMPACT_ATOMS: atom_id res chain seq x y z
N MET A 1 10.41 17.43 17.49
CA MET A 1 9.85 16.06 17.39
C MET A 1 9.65 15.77 15.91
N HIS A 2 10.54 15.01 15.28
CA HIS A 2 10.36 14.62 13.88
C HIS A 2 9.37 13.45 13.84
N GLY A 3 8.09 13.73 13.59
CA GLY A 3 7.14 12.68 13.30
C GLY A 3 7.57 11.95 12.03
N GLN A 4 7.66 10.63 12.06
CA GLN A 4 7.91 9.85 10.84
C GLN A 4 6.76 10.09 9.86
N SER A 5 7.09 10.50 8.62
CA SER A 5 6.10 10.68 7.55
C SER A 5 5.41 9.36 7.23
N LEU A 6 4.10 9.42 6.98
CA LEU A 6 3.32 8.28 6.48
C LEU A 6 3.48 8.08 4.98
N PHE A 7 4.42 8.77 4.33
CA PHE A 7 4.70 8.60 2.92
C PHE A 7 6.20 8.81 2.64
N PRO A 8 6.82 8.03 1.74
CA PRO A 8 8.21 8.23 1.38
C PRO A 8 8.35 9.45 0.43
N ASP A 9 8.54 10.64 1.00
CA ASP A 9 8.52 11.90 0.24
C ASP A 9 9.80 12.19 -0.56
N SER A 10 10.92 11.53 -0.25
CA SER A 10 12.21 11.73 -0.93
C SER A 10 12.71 10.47 -1.61
N ILE A 11 13.39 10.60 -2.76
CA ILE A 11 14.01 9.47 -3.47
C ILE A 11 14.91 8.68 -2.51
N GLY A 12 14.78 7.35 -2.53
CA GLY A 12 15.50 6.42 -1.65
C GLY A 12 14.89 6.26 -0.25
N SER A 13 13.94 7.11 0.15
CA SER A 13 13.23 6.94 1.41
C SER A 13 12.27 5.76 1.34
N ARG A 14 12.03 5.15 2.51
CA ARG A 14 11.13 4.01 2.66
C ARG A 14 10.31 4.15 3.93
N VAL A 15 9.10 3.62 3.89
CA VAL A 15 8.20 3.53 5.03
C VAL A 15 7.62 2.13 5.10
N ARG A 16 7.51 1.58 6.31
CA ARG A 16 7.00 0.23 6.58
C ARG A 16 5.68 0.31 7.33
N TYR A 17 4.76 -0.57 6.99
CA TYR A 17 3.43 -0.63 7.58
C TYR A 17 3.08 -2.06 7.95
N ASP A 18 2.40 -2.22 9.08
CA ASP A 18 1.47 -3.31 9.28
C ASP A 18 0.23 -2.97 8.47
N ALA A 19 -0.04 -3.77 7.44
CA ALA A 19 -1.02 -3.45 6.43
C ALA A 19 -2.07 -4.55 6.35
N THR A 20 -3.33 -4.12 6.22
CA THR A 20 -4.48 -4.99 6.00
C THR A 20 -5.31 -4.49 4.82
N ILE A 21 -5.80 -5.44 4.02
CA ILE A 21 -6.81 -5.26 2.99
C ILE A 21 -7.90 -6.29 3.27
N GLU A 22 -9.00 -5.83 3.84
CA GLU A 22 -10.12 -6.67 4.26
C GLU A 22 -11.28 -6.53 3.27
N MET A 23 -11.71 -7.64 2.69
CA MET A 23 -12.86 -7.74 1.79
C MET A 23 -13.87 -8.73 2.34
N GLN A 24 -15.14 -8.64 1.92
CA GLN A 24 -16.18 -9.56 2.37
C GLN A 24 -15.88 -11.07 2.19
N LYS A 25 -15.05 -11.45 1.21
CA LYS A 25 -14.70 -12.85 0.89
C LYS A 25 -13.19 -13.05 0.71
N GLY A 26 -12.37 -12.20 1.30
CA GLY A 26 -10.93 -12.26 1.12
C GLY A 26 -10.21 -11.32 2.06
N TYR A 27 -9.04 -11.72 2.49
CA TYR A 27 -8.23 -10.95 3.43
C TYR A 27 -6.77 -11.06 3.02
N ALA A 28 -6.07 -9.93 3.08
CA ALA A 28 -4.64 -9.86 2.91
C ALA A 28 -4.06 -9.03 4.04
N SER A 29 -3.06 -9.57 4.71
CA SER A 29 -2.31 -8.84 5.72
C SER A 29 -0.84 -9.18 5.71
N GLY A 30 -0.07 -8.31 6.35
CA GLY A 30 1.35 -8.49 6.59
C GLY A 30 2.06 -7.15 6.53
N ILE A 31 3.30 -7.18 6.05
CA ILE A 31 4.13 -5.98 5.99
C ILE A 31 4.01 -5.38 4.60
N CYS A 32 3.62 -4.10 4.55
CA CYS A 32 3.76 -3.31 3.36
C CYS A 32 4.99 -2.42 3.46
N VAL A 33 5.80 -2.39 2.41
CA VAL A 33 6.91 -1.45 2.27
C VAL A 33 6.62 -0.54 1.10
N LEU A 34 6.64 0.77 1.34
CA LEU A 34 6.68 1.79 0.30
C LEU A 34 8.10 2.32 0.18
N MET A 35 8.59 2.46 -1.05
CA MET A 35 9.89 3.05 -1.35
C MET A 35 9.71 4.05 -2.49
N HIS A 36 10.24 5.25 -2.31
CA HIS A 36 10.30 6.23 -3.38
C HIS A 36 11.51 5.96 -4.27
N ASP A 37 11.24 5.59 -5.52
CA ASP A 37 12.22 5.37 -6.57
C ASP A 37 12.15 6.51 -7.60
N VAL A 38 13.16 6.62 -8.47
CA VAL A 38 13.21 7.64 -9.55
C VAL A 38 11.98 7.56 -10.47
N SER A 39 11.38 6.37 -10.57
CA SER A 39 10.21 6.10 -11.41
C SER A 39 8.86 6.33 -10.71
N GLY A 40 8.83 6.64 -9.41
CA GLY A 40 7.62 6.75 -8.60
C GLY A 40 7.72 5.97 -7.29
N VAL A 41 6.61 5.81 -6.58
CA VAL A 41 6.57 5.10 -5.30
C VAL A 41 6.17 3.64 -5.51
N LYS A 42 7.11 2.73 -5.24
CA LYS A 42 6.89 1.29 -5.30
C LYS A 42 6.36 0.78 -3.97
N GLY A 43 5.31 -0.03 -4.03
CA GLY A 43 4.71 -0.68 -2.89
C GLY A 43 4.71 -2.20 -3.05
N CYS A 44 5.03 -2.91 -1.97
CA CYS A 44 4.89 -4.36 -1.91
C CYS A 44 4.33 -4.76 -0.56
N LEU A 45 3.19 -5.46 -0.56
CA LEU A 45 2.62 -6.12 0.62
C LEU A 45 2.95 -7.60 0.52
N PHE A 46 3.64 -8.13 1.53
CA PHE A 46 3.93 -9.54 1.68
C PHE A 46 3.36 -10.05 3.00
N ASN A 47 2.89 -11.29 2.99
CA ASN A 47 2.35 -11.93 4.19
C ASN A 47 3.49 -12.44 5.11
N GLU A 48 3.09 -13.09 6.20
CA GLU A 48 4.00 -13.67 7.21
C GLU A 48 4.98 -14.72 6.66
N PHE A 49 4.68 -15.30 5.50
CA PHE A 49 5.53 -16.29 4.82
C PHE A 49 6.48 -15.64 3.80
N GLY A 50 6.54 -14.30 3.73
CA GLY A 50 7.34 -13.57 2.75
C GLY A 50 6.80 -13.67 1.32
N ILE A 51 5.59 -14.19 1.12
CA ILE A 51 4.96 -14.26 -0.19
C ILE A 51 4.38 -12.88 -0.51
N SER A 52 4.82 -12.29 -1.62
CA SER A 52 4.22 -11.06 -2.16
C SER A 52 2.75 -11.31 -2.47
N VAL A 53 1.87 -10.58 -1.78
CA VAL A 53 0.42 -10.60 -1.97
C VAL A 53 0.03 -9.66 -3.10
N ILE A 54 0.63 -8.46 -3.11
CA ILE A 54 0.43 -7.43 -4.12
C ILE A 54 1.67 -6.55 -4.22
N SER A 55 2.12 -6.30 -5.44
CA SER A 55 3.13 -5.28 -5.75
C SER A 55 2.53 -4.26 -6.72
N PHE A 56 2.84 -2.99 -6.50
CA PHE A 56 2.31 -1.89 -7.29
C PHE A 56 3.30 -0.74 -7.38
N THR A 57 3.07 0.14 -8.35
CA THR A 57 3.80 1.40 -8.51
C THR A 57 2.79 2.54 -8.58
N TYR A 58 2.94 3.53 -7.71
CA TYR A 58 2.22 4.79 -7.74
C TYR A 58 3.08 5.86 -8.43
N PHE A 59 2.47 6.54 -9.39
CA PHE A 59 3.07 7.64 -10.15
C PHE A 59 2.36 8.93 -9.75
N PRO A 60 2.92 9.72 -8.81
CA PRO A 60 2.27 10.94 -8.32
C PRO A 60 1.95 11.93 -9.45
N ASP A 61 2.89 12.15 -10.37
CA ASP A 61 2.75 13.10 -11.48
C ASP A 61 1.64 12.72 -12.47
N LEU A 62 1.35 11.42 -12.60
CA LEU A 62 0.33 10.89 -13.51
C LEU A 62 -0.99 10.60 -12.81
N ASP A 63 -1.07 10.83 -11.51
CA ASP A 63 -2.20 10.46 -10.66
C ASP A 63 -2.68 9.02 -10.88
N LYS A 64 -1.72 8.07 -10.91
CA LYS A 64 -1.99 6.71 -11.40
C LYS A 64 -1.28 5.64 -10.59
N VAL A 65 -1.98 4.52 -10.39
CA VAL A 65 -1.40 3.27 -9.86
C VAL A 65 -1.36 2.19 -10.93
N LYS A 66 -0.22 1.52 -11.05
CA LYS A 66 -0.04 0.27 -11.79
C LYS A 66 0.06 -0.88 -10.80
N ILE A 67 -0.67 -1.97 -11.06
CA ILE A 67 -0.47 -3.24 -10.36
C ILE A 67 0.60 -4.00 -11.12
N ASP A 68 1.71 -4.31 -10.44
CA ASP A 68 2.84 -5.05 -11.01
C ASP A 68 2.64 -6.56 -10.83
N SER A 69 2.19 -6.98 -9.65
CA SER A 69 1.86 -8.38 -9.39
C SER A 69 0.77 -8.50 -8.32
N VAL A 70 0.03 -9.61 -8.35
CA VAL A 70 -0.90 -10.03 -7.30
C VAL A 70 -0.87 -11.54 -7.17
N ILE A 71 -1.17 -12.07 -5.98
CA ILE A 71 -1.40 -13.50 -5.81
C ILE A 71 -2.60 -13.96 -6.63
N LYS A 72 -2.62 -15.27 -6.93
CA LYS A 72 -3.67 -15.92 -7.72
C LYS A 72 -5.09 -15.62 -7.20
N MET A 73 -5.27 -15.51 -5.89
CA MET A 73 -6.58 -15.18 -5.28
C MET A 73 -7.12 -13.81 -5.76
N PHE A 74 -6.24 -12.85 -6.01
CA PHE A 74 -6.58 -11.50 -6.47
C PHE A 74 -6.39 -11.30 -7.98
N ASP A 75 -5.95 -12.33 -8.70
CA ASP A 75 -5.70 -12.29 -10.15
C ASP A 75 -6.99 -12.43 -10.98
N LYS A 76 -8.01 -11.62 -10.65
CA LYS A 76 -9.20 -11.42 -11.48
C LYS A 76 -9.19 -9.99 -11.98
N TRP A 77 -9.51 -9.80 -13.26
CA TRP A 77 -9.41 -8.49 -13.92
C TRP A 77 -10.18 -7.38 -13.18
N TYR A 78 -11.37 -7.70 -12.64
CA TYR A 78 -12.21 -6.76 -11.92
C TYR A 78 -11.63 -6.42 -10.54
N ILE A 79 -11.02 -7.39 -9.84
CA ILE A 79 -10.32 -7.16 -8.57
C ILE A 79 -9.14 -6.22 -8.82
N LYS A 80 -8.30 -6.51 -9.82
CA LYS A 80 -7.19 -5.63 -10.21
C LYS A 80 -7.66 -4.22 -10.59
N ARG A 81 -8.86 -4.07 -11.16
CA ARG A 81 -9.42 -2.74 -11.48
C ARG A 81 -9.79 -1.98 -10.20
N VAL A 82 -10.46 -2.62 -9.25
CA VAL A 82 -10.82 -2.02 -7.96
C VAL A 82 -9.57 -1.66 -7.15
N LEU A 83 -8.61 -2.59 -7.04
CA LEU A 83 -7.34 -2.37 -6.34
C LEU A 83 -6.57 -1.16 -6.86
N ARG A 84 -6.57 -0.90 -8.18
CA ARG A 84 -5.90 0.30 -8.75
C ARG A 84 -6.52 1.60 -8.23
N THR A 85 -7.85 1.69 -8.27
CA THR A 85 -8.57 2.88 -7.78
C THR A 85 -8.38 3.05 -6.29
N ASP A 86 -8.50 1.97 -5.53
CA ASP A 86 -8.43 2.04 -4.07
C ASP A 86 -7.03 2.35 -3.57
N LEU A 87 -5.99 1.74 -4.16
CA LEU A 87 -4.61 2.08 -3.85
C LEU A 87 -4.28 3.53 -4.23
N LEU A 88 -4.84 4.06 -5.32
CA LEU A 88 -4.64 5.47 -5.67
C LEU A 88 -5.19 6.39 -4.57
N CYS A 89 -6.41 6.13 -4.10
CA CYS A 89 -7.00 6.87 -2.98
C CYS A 89 -6.16 6.72 -1.70
N LEU A 90 -5.72 5.51 -1.39
CA LEU A 90 -4.89 5.24 -0.22
C LEU A 90 -3.55 5.98 -0.28
N MET A 91 -2.87 6.01 -1.43
CA MET A 91 -1.59 6.74 -1.56
C MET A 91 -1.77 8.23 -1.32
N LYS A 92 -2.84 8.83 -1.86
CA LYS A 92 -3.17 10.24 -1.58
C LYS A 92 -3.46 10.49 -0.10
N ASN A 93 -4.17 9.57 0.55
CA ASN A 93 -4.44 9.64 1.98
C ASN A 93 -3.14 9.60 2.78
N LEU A 94 -2.23 8.68 2.45
CA LEU A 94 -0.92 8.56 3.11
C LEU A 94 -0.09 9.85 2.96
N GLN A 95 -0.07 10.46 1.77
CA GLN A 95 0.56 11.78 1.54
C GLN A 95 -0.04 12.89 2.42
N GLN A 96 -1.29 12.76 2.83
CA GLN A 96 -1.99 13.70 3.71
C GLN A 96 -1.93 13.30 5.20
N GLY A 97 -1.21 12.23 5.54
CA GLY A 97 -1.09 11.73 6.91
C GLY A 97 -2.27 10.87 7.37
N VAL A 98 -3.07 10.33 6.45
CA VAL A 98 -4.20 9.44 6.74
C VAL A 98 -3.84 8.01 6.34
N SER A 99 -3.78 7.10 7.31
CA SER A 99 -3.35 5.70 7.14
C SER A 99 -4.46 4.72 6.75
N CYS A 100 -5.68 5.19 6.56
CA CYS A 100 -6.85 4.35 6.30
C CYS A 100 -7.61 4.81 5.07
N TYR A 101 -8.27 3.86 4.40
CA TYR A 101 -9.21 4.13 3.33
C TYR A 101 -10.28 3.03 3.29
N ARG A 102 -11.52 3.40 2.95
CA ARG A 102 -12.63 2.47 2.85
C ARG A 102 -13.35 2.66 1.53
N ASN A 103 -13.46 1.58 0.76
CA ASN A 103 -14.31 1.53 -0.42
C ASN A 103 -15.73 1.11 -0.02
N GLU A 104 -16.65 2.08 0.08
CA GLU A 104 -18.03 1.79 0.48
C GLU A 104 -18.83 0.95 -0.52
N LYS A 105 -18.47 0.98 -1.80
CA LYS A 105 -19.18 0.24 -2.84
C LYS A 105 -18.90 -1.25 -2.77
N TYR A 106 -17.64 -1.62 -2.58
CA TYR A 106 -17.20 -3.02 -2.54
C TYR A 106 -16.97 -3.54 -1.11
N LYS A 107 -17.18 -2.69 -0.10
CA LYS A 107 -16.95 -2.99 1.33
C LYS A 107 -15.55 -3.55 1.54
N ILE A 108 -14.56 -2.76 1.11
CA ILE A 108 -13.13 -3.07 1.27
C ILE A 108 -12.52 -2.05 2.20
N ASP A 109 -11.89 -2.52 3.27
CA ASP A 109 -11.21 -1.69 4.25
C ASP A 109 -9.68 -1.85 4.10
N TYR A 110 -8.99 -0.71 4.05
CA TYR A 110 -7.53 -0.61 3.97
C TYR A 110 -7.02 0.08 5.23
N LYS A 111 -6.08 -0.54 5.94
CA LYS A 111 -5.41 0.08 7.10
C LYS A 111 -3.92 -0.17 7.03
N PHE A 112 -3.13 0.90 7.06
CA PHE A 112 -1.68 0.90 6.93
C PHE A 112 -1.07 1.56 8.18
N SER A 113 -0.90 0.77 9.23
CA SER A 113 -0.36 1.25 10.50
C SER A 113 1.15 1.33 10.42
N LEU A 114 1.72 2.50 10.66
CA LEU A 114 3.17 2.71 10.61
C LEU A 114 3.89 1.74 11.56
N LEU A 115 4.86 0.99 11.03
CA LEU A 115 5.77 0.20 11.82
C LEU A 115 6.97 1.06 12.18
N LYS A 116 7.20 1.24 13.47
CA LYS A 116 8.44 1.86 13.94
C LYS A 116 9.58 0.88 13.70
N ASP A 117 10.65 1.39 13.09
CA ASP A 117 11.90 0.67 12.99
C ASP A 117 12.41 0.40 14.41
N ALA A 118 12.69 -0.86 14.74
CA ALA A 118 13.17 -1.29 16.06
C ALA A 118 14.65 -0.92 16.31
N ALA A 119 15.13 0.22 15.81
CA ALA A 119 16.52 0.65 15.95
C ALA A 119 16.58 2.13 16.31
N GLU A 120 16.54 2.38 17.63
CA GLU A 120 17.23 3.47 18.33
C GLU A 120 17.28 3.06 19.82
N GLU A 121 18.12 2.07 20.13
CA GLU A 121 18.81 1.91 21.42
C GLU A 121 20.32 1.91 21.15
#